data_AF-A0A920TNK4-F1
#
_entry.id   AF-A0A920TNK4-F1
#
_cell.length_a   1.000
_cell.length_b   1.000
_cell.length_c   1.000
_cell.angle_alpha   90.00
_cell.angle_beta   90.00
_cell.angle_gamma   90.00
#
_symmetry.space_group_name_H-M   'P 1'
#
loop_
_entity.id
_entity.type
_entity.pdbx_description
1 polymer ?
#
loop_
_entity_poly.entity_id
_entity_poly.type
_entity_poly.pdbx_seq_one_letter_code
_entity_poly.pdbx_strand_id
1 'polypeptide(L)' 'MMMTAAGTISPSKIFVIGVGVAGLQAIATAKRLGARVEAFLH' A
#
# COMPACT_ATOMS: atom_id res chain seq x y z
N MET A 1 1.14 4.33 -10.41
CA MET A 1 2.07 5.44 -10.76
C MET A 1 1.21 6.48 -11.44
N MET A 2 1.21 7.72 -10.96
CA MET A 2 0.36 8.78 -11.50
C MET A 2 1.25 9.79 -12.22
N MET A 3 0.92 10.12 -13.47
CA MET A 3 1.63 11.15 -14.22
C MET A 3 0.82 12.44 -14.19
N THR A 4 1.47 13.54 -13.87
CA THR A 4 0.90 14.88 -13.83
C THR A 4 1.67 15.80 -14.78
N ALA A 5 1.16 17.01 -15.03
CA ALA A 5 1.87 18.02 -15.83
C ALA A 5 3.23 18.41 -15.22
N ALA A 6 3.38 18.27 -13.90
CA ALA A 6 4.63 18.55 -13.17
C ALA A 6 5.59 17.34 -13.11
N GLY A 7 5.20 16.20 -13.68
CA GLY A 7 5.99 14.97 -13.69
C GLY A 7 5.30 13.77 -13.04
N THR A 8 6.06 12.71 -12.83
CA THR A 8 5.57 11.40 -12.36
C THR A 8 5.65 11.26 -10.85
N ILE A 9 4.53 10.90 -10.23
CA ILE A 9 4.43 10.61 -8.80
C ILE A 9 4.51 9.10 -8.60
N SER A 10 5.48 8.69 -7.77
CA SER A 10 5.65 7.30 -7.37
C SER A 10 4.58 6.89 -6.35
N PRO A 11 4.11 5.63 -6.39
CA PRO A 11 3.16 5.13 -5.39
C PRO A 11 3.83 4.98 -4.02
N SER A 12 3.06 5.22 -2.96
CA SER A 12 3.51 5.01 -1.58
C SER A 12 3.91 3.55 -1.34
N LYS A 13 4.96 3.34 -0.54
CA LYS A 13 5.36 2.02 -0.04
C LYS A 13 4.85 1.86 1.39
N ILE A 14 4.10 0.79 1.66
CA ILE A 14 3.48 0.53 2.97
C ILE A 14 3.96 -0.84 3.45
N PHE A 15 4.44 -0.90 4.70
CA PHE A 15 4.80 -2.13 5.36
C PHE A 15 3.81 -2.44 6.49
N VAL A 16 3.18 -3.62 6.45
CA VAL A 16 2.18 -4.05 7.43
C VAL A 16 2.74 -5.21 8.27
N ILE A 17 2.79 -5.01 9.58
CA ILE A 17 3.21 -6.05 10.54
C ILE A 17 1.96 -6.63 11.19
N GLY A 18 1.80 -7.96 11.07
CA GLY A 18 0.63 -8.68 11.56
C GLY A 18 -0.49 -8.74 10.52
N VAL A 19 -0.91 -9.95 10.18
CA VAL A 19 -1.84 -10.22 9.06
C VAL A 19 -3.16 -10.85 9.55
N GLY A 20 -3.63 -10.42 10.73
CA GLY A 20 -4.98 -10.70 11.21
C GLY A 20 -6.04 -9.88 10.46
N VAL A 21 -7.27 -9.80 10.99
CA VAL A 21 -8.39 -9.11 10.32
C VAL A 21 -8.08 -7.64 10.00
N ALA A 22 -7.54 -6.91 10.99
CA ALA A 22 -7.16 -5.50 10.79
C ALA A 22 -6.02 -5.36 9.75
N GLY A 23 -5.04 -6.26 9.77
CA GLY A 23 -3.93 -6.26 8.83
C GLY A 23 -4.38 -6.52 7.39
N LEU A 24 -5.23 -7.53 7.17
CA LEU A 24 -5.80 -7.83 5.85
C LEU A 24 -6.66 -6.68 5.32
N GLN A 25 -7.46 -6.05 6.18
CA GLN A 25 -8.26 -4.89 5.80
C GLN A 25 -7.39 -3.68 5.42
N ALA A 26 -6.31 -3.44 6.18
CA ALA A 26 -5.34 -2.38 5.88
C ALA A 26 -4.64 -2.63 4.54
N ILE A 27 -4.19 -3.87 4.28
CA ILE A 27 -3.57 -4.27 3.01
C ILE A 27 -4.55 -4.06 1.84
N ALA A 28 -5.80 -4.50 1.97
CA ALA A 28 -6.80 -4.36 0.92
C ALA A 28 -7.09 -2.90 0.60
N THR A 29 -7.23 -2.06 1.63
CA THR A 29 -7.45 -0.62 1.48
C THR A 29 -6.26 0.06 0.81
N ALA A 30 -5.04 -0.21 1.30
CA ALA A 30 -3.81 0.34 0.74
C ALA A 30 -3.60 -0.03 -0.74
N LYS A 31 -3.84 -1.29 -1.12
CA LYS A 31 -3.76 -1.74 -2.51
C LYS A 31 -4.78 -1.04 -3.41
N ARG A 32 -6.02 -0.84 -2.93
CA ARG A 32 -7.06 -0.09 -3.67
C ARG A 32 -6.67 1.37 -3.91
N LEU A 33 -5.94 1.98 -2.98
CA LEU A 33 -5.39 3.34 -3.11
C LEU A 33 -4.15 3.41 -4.03
N GLY A 34 -3.67 2.27 -4.56
CA GLY A 34 -2.53 2.22 -5.48
C GLY A 34 -1.16 2.16 -4.80
N ALA A 35 -1.10 1.84 -3.51
CA ALA A 35 0.15 1.66 -2.79
C ALA A 35 0.82 0.32 -3.13
N ARG A 36 2.15 0.30 -3.03
CA ARG A 36 2.94 -0.95 -2.98
C ARG A 36 2.98 -1.42 -1.53
N VAL A 37 2.46 -2.61 -1.27
CA VAL A 37 2.31 -3.13 0.09
C VAL A 37 3.17 -4.37 0.28
N GLU A 38 3.99 -4.36 1.31
CA GLU A 38 4.73 -5.50 1.84
C GLU A 38 4.15 -5.86 3.22
N ALA A 39 4.07 -7.14 3.54
CA ALA A 39 3.49 -7.59 4.79
C ALA A 39 4.28 -8.74 5.40
N PHE A 40 4.32 -8.78 6.74
CA PHE A 40 4.99 -9.82 7.51
C PHE A 40 4.06 -10.36 8.59
N LEU A 41 4.04 -11.69 8.75
CA LEU A 41 3.32 -12.39 9.82
C LEU A 41 4.33 -12.84 10.87
N HIS A 42 4.13 -12.42 12.11
CA HIS A 42 4.71 -13.06 13.28
C HIS A 42 3.69 -14.04 13.87
#